data_AF-A0ABD0M0I5-F1
#
_entry.id   AF-A0ABD0M0I5-F1
#
_cell.length_a   1.000
_cell.length_b   1.000
_cell.length_c   1.000
_cell.angle_alpha   90.00
_cell.angle_beta   90.00
_cell.angle_gamma   90.00
#
_symmetry.space_group_name_H-M   'P 1'
#
loop_
_entity.id
_entity.type
_entity.pdbx_description
1 polymer ?
#
loop_
_entity_poly.entity_id
_entity_poly.type
_entity_poly.pdbx_seq_one_letter_code
_entity_poly.pdbx_strand_id
1 'polypeptide(L)'
;MKPNCASVGLVLREQGMAATEDQDRVLRVDRQFSSFTAWNLDKPPSADDKINKTLQWLALAKALHRPVDEDSSSQRSVTGK
;
A
#
# COMPACT_ATOMS: atom_id res chain seq x y z
N MET A 1 -0.93 -1.64 -19.50
CA MET A 1 -2.15 -2.27 -18.93
C MET A 1 -2.26 -1.80 -17.48
N LYS A 2 -3.12 -0.82 -17.18
CA LYS A 2 -3.16 -0.17 -15.85
C LYS A 2 -4.30 -0.76 -15.01
N PRO A 3 -4.04 -1.40 -13.86
CA PRO A 3 -5.09 -1.66 -12.89
C PRO A 3 -5.49 -0.34 -12.23
N ASN A 4 -6.76 0.03 -12.44
CA ASN A 4 -7.40 1.24 -11.98
C ASN A 4 -7.77 1.08 -10.49
N CYS A 5 -6.80 1.21 -9.59
CA CYS A 5 -7.07 1.27 -8.15
C CYS A 5 -6.96 2.74 -7.74
N ALA A 6 -8.10 3.40 -7.54
CA ALA A 6 -8.16 4.77 -7.05
C ALA A 6 -7.76 4.81 -5.57
N SER A 7 -6.46 4.71 -5.29
CA SER A 7 -5.90 4.95 -3.97
C SER A 7 -5.91 6.44 -3.68
N VAL A 8 -6.13 6.83 -2.42
CA VAL A 8 -6.07 8.21 -1.99
C VAL A 8 -5.05 8.42 -0.89
N GLY A 9 -4.31 9.52 -0.96
CA GLY A 9 -3.36 9.92 0.07
C GLY A 9 -4.07 10.66 1.20
N LEU A 10 -3.72 10.32 2.45
CA LEU A 10 -4.24 10.97 3.65
C LEU A 10 -3.08 11.48 4.51
N VAL A 11 -3.24 12.68 5.05
CA VAL A 11 -2.40 13.22 6.12
C VAL A 11 -3.17 13.02 7.41
N LEU A 12 -2.63 12.21 8.31
CA LEU A 12 -3.23 11.94 9.61
C LEU A 12 -2.53 12.77 10.68
N ARG A 13 -3.30 13.28 11.64
CA ARG A 13 -2.81 13.98 12.82
C ARG A 13 -3.37 13.34 14.07
N GLU A 14 -2.52 13.13 15.05
CA GLU A 14 -2.93 12.67 16.37
C GLU A 14 -3.68 13.78 17.12
N GLN A 15 -4.80 13.42 17.74
CA GLN A 15 -5.56 14.33 18.61
C GLN A 15 -5.18 14.13 20.07
N GLY A 16 -4.54 15.18 20.62
CA GLY A 16 -4.05 15.15 22.00
C GLY A 16 -2.80 14.28 22.13
N MET A 17 -2.13 14.43 23.27
CA MET A 17 -1.09 13.50 23.69
C MET A 17 -1.78 12.51 24.62
N ALA A 18 -1.72 11.21 24.33
CA ALA A 18 -2.20 10.19 25.27
C ALA A 18 -1.41 10.39 26.58
N ALA A 19 -2.08 10.86 27.62
CA ALA A 19 -1.45 11.28 28.86
C ALA A 19 -1.10 10.09 29.76
N THR A 20 -1.67 8.93 29.45
CA THR A 20 -1.60 7.67 30.21
C THR A 20 -1.56 6.49 29.25
N GLU A 21 -0.93 5.37 29.65
CA GLU A 21 -0.82 4.16 28.82
C GLU A 21 -2.18 3.53 28.46
N ASP A 22 -3.21 3.75 29.29
CA ASP A 22 -4.57 3.22 29.06
C ASP A 22 -5.42 4.08 28.09
N GLN A 23 -4.91 5.21 27.61
CA GLN A 23 -5.65 6.06 26.67
C GLN A 23 -5.41 5.65 25.23
N ASP A 24 -6.51 5.35 24.52
CA ASP A 24 -6.48 5.08 23.09
C ASP A 24 -5.97 6.30 22.29
N ARG A 25 -5.01 6.05 21.40
CA ARG A 25 -4.48 7.08 20.50
C ARG A 25 -5.46 7.31 19.36
N VAL A 26 -5.94 8.55 19.22
CA VAL A 26 -6.89 8.93 18.17
C VAL A 26 -6.17 9.67 17.05
N LEU A 27 -6.15 9.08 15.85
CA LEU A 27 -5.71 9.74 14.62
C LEU A 27 -6.91 10.29 13.86
N ARG A 28 -6.85 11.54 13.42
CA ARG A 28 -7.83 12.16 12.53
C ARG A 28 -7.23 12.51 11.19
N VAL A 29 -8.05 12.44 10.14
CA VAL A 29 -7.67 12.93 8.81
C VAL A 29 -7.61 14.45 8.88
N ASP A 30 -6.41 15.00 8.68
CA ASP A 30 -6.16 16.44 8.58
C ASP A 30 -6.36 16.91 7.14
N ARG A 31 -5.80 16.16 6.17
CA ARG A 31 -5.89 16.49 4.74
C ARG A 31 -5.93 15.24 3.87
N GLN A 32 -6.42 15.43 2.64
CA GLN A 32 -6.43 14.42 1.58
C GLN A 32 -5.68 14.95 0.36
N PHE A 33 -4.96 14.07 -0.36
CA PHE A 33 -4.28 14.42 -1.60
C PHE A 33 -4.38 13.29 -2.62
N SER A 34 -4.42 13.66 -3.91
CA SER A 34 -4.45 12.73 -5.04
C SER A 34 -3.07 12.53 -5.68
N SER A 35 -2.13 13.44 -5.44
CA SER A 35 -0.78 13.42 -5.98
C SER A 35 0.20 14.16 -5.08
N PHE A 36 1.48 13.81 -5.16
CA PHE A 36 2.56 14.53 -4.52
C PHE A 36 3.77 14.56 -5.46
N THR A 37 4.69 15.50 -5.24
CA THR A 37 5.92 15.61 -6.02
C THR A 37 7.07 14.98 -5.26
N ALA A 38 7.72 13.98 -5.86
CA ALA A 38 8.95 13.40 -5.34
C ALA A 38 10.15 14.13 -5.93
N TRP A 39 11.03 14.64 -5.06
CA TRP A 39 12.23 15.38 -5.45
C TRP A 39 13.47 14.59 -5.05
N ASN A 40 14.41 14.49 -5.98
CA ASN A 40 15.76 13.99 -5.76
C ASN A 40 16.72 15.18 -5.80
N LEU A 41 17.81 15.12 -5.02
CA LEU A 41 18.77 16.23 -4.92
C LEU A 41 19.53 16.46 -6.24
N ASP A 42 20.15 15.40 -6.77
CA ASP A 42 21.13 15.53 -7.86
C ASP A 42 20.71 14.87 -9.18
N LYS A 43 19.68 14.01 -9.16
CA LYS A 43 19.30 13.19 -10.32
C LYS A 43 17.81 13.33 -10.60
N PRO A 44 17.36 13.27 -11.86
CA PRO A 44 15.94 13.17 -12.16
C PRO A 44 15.31 11.96 -11.46
N PRO A 45 14.08 12.08 -10.91
CA PRO A 45 13.34 10.93 -10.42
C PRO A 45 13.19 9.84 -11.49
N SER A 46 13.31 8.59 -11.06
CA SER A 46 13.36 7.42 -11.95
C SER A 46 12.52 6.26 -11.42
N ALA A 47 12.23 5.28 -12.27
CA ALA A 47 11.50 4.07 -11.88
C ALA A 47 12.26 3.24 -10.81
N ASP A 48 13.57 3.45 -10.68
CA ASP A 48 14.39 2.75 -9.69
C ASP A 48 14.31 3.32 -8.28
N ASP A 49 13.73 4.52 -8.13
CA ASP A 49 13.57 5.17 -6.84
C ASP A 49 12.67 4.35 -5.92
N LYS A 50 13.06 4.28 -4.64
CA LYS A 50 12.35 3.49 -3.62
C LYS A 50 10.87 3.86 -3.51
N ILE A 51 10.54 5.15 -3.60
CA ILE A 51 9.14 5.63 -3.59
C ILE A 51 8.33 4.97 -4.71
N ASN A 52 8.85 4.94 -5.93
CA ASN A 52 8.15 4.36 -7.08
C ASN A 52 7.96 2.86 -6.94
N LYS A 53 8.98 2.14 -6.45
CA LYS A 53 8.90 0.70 -6.14
C LYS A 53 7.87 0.42 -5.04
N THR A 54 7.83 1.22 -3.98
CA THR A 54 6.85 1.09 -2.89
C THR A 54 5.41 1.31 -3.40
N LEU A 55 5.18 2.26 -4.31
CA LEU A 55 3.84 2.46 -4.87
C LEU A 55 3.38 1.27 -5.73
N GLN A 56 4.30 0.55 -6.39
CA GLN A 56 3.98 -0.69 -7.11
C GLN A 56 3.59 -1.84 -6.16
N TRP A 57 4.14 -1.86 -4.94
CA TRP A 57 3.79 -2.87 -3.93
C TRP A 57 2.28 -2.91 -3.63
N LEU A 58 1.59 -1.78 -3.68
CA LEU A 58 0.13 -1.73 -3.45
C LEU A 58 -0.64 -2.63 -4.43
N ALA A 59 -0.26 -2.63 -5.71
CA ALA A 59 -0.88 -3.49 -6.70
C ALA A 59 -0.55 -4.97 -6.49
N LEU A 60 0.70 -5.27 -6.10
CA LEU A 60 1.15 -6.62 -5.78
C LEU A 60 0.42 -7.17 -4.55
N ALA A 61 0.37 -6.40 -3.47
CA ALA A 61 -0.33 -6.76 -2.24
C ALA A 61 -1.82 -7.04 -2.51
N LYS A 62 -2.48 -6.22 -3.34
CA LYS A 62 -3.87 -6.46 -3.75
C LYS A 62 -4.05 -7.79 -4.46
N ALA A 63 -3.13 -8.17 -5.34
CA ALA A 63 -3.21 -9.43 -6.07
C ALA A 63 -2.96 -10.64 -5.14
N LEU A 64 -1.96 -10.54 -4.27
CA LEU A 64 -1.57 -11.60 -3.33
C LEU A 64 -2.64 -11.89 -2.27
N HIS A 65 -3.25 -10.85 -1.72
CA HIS A 65 -4.28 -10.98 -0.66
C HIS A 65 -5.69 -11.07 -1.22
N ARG A 66 -5.85 -11.28 -2.54
CA ARG A 66 -7.16 -11.54 -3.13
C ARG A 66 -7.73 -12.83 -2.50
N PRO A 67 -9.01 -12.87 -2.12
CA PRO A 67 -9.64 -14.09 -1.64
C PRO A 67 -9.41 -15.24 -2.62
N VAL A 68 -9.15 -16.43 -2.07
CA VAL A 68 -9.00 -17.66 -2.85
C VAL A 68 -10.40 -18.25 -3.01
N ASP A 69 -10.81 -18.52 -4.23
CA ASP A 69 -12.04 -19.28 -4.48
C ASP A 69 -11.78 -20.74 -4.04
N GLU A 70 -12.65 -21.30 -3.19
CA GLU A 70 -12.49 -22.63 -2.59
C GLU A 70 -12.19 -23.75 -3.62
N ASP A 71 -12.67 -23.58 -4.86
CA ASP A 71 -12.50 -24.54 -5.96
C ASP A 71 -11.10 -24.51 -6.64
N SER A 72 -10.26 -23.52 -6.31
CA SER A 72 -8.95 -23.33 -6.96
C SER A 72 -7.80 -24.13 -6.33
N SER A 73 -8.08 -24.88 -5.25
CA SER A 73 -7.13 -25.76 -4.55
C SER A 73 -6.89 -27.11 -5.25
N SER A 74 -7.04 -27.20 -6.58
CA SER A 74 -6.65 -28.40 -7.34
C SER A 74 -5.14 -28.38 -7.61
N GLN A 75 -4.33 -28.73 -6.60
CA GLN A 75 -2.96 -29.16 -6.85
C GLN A 75 -3.00 -30.48 -7.65
N ARG A 76 -2.84 -30.41 -8.98
CA ARG A 76 -2.65 -31.62 -9.80
C ARG A 76 -1.28 -32.20 -9.50
N SER A 77 -1.26 -33.29 -8.74
CA SER A 77 -0.10 -34.16 -8.60
C SER A 77 0.27 -34.73 -9.98
N VAL A 78 1.50 -34.48 -10.44
CA VAL A 78 2.02 -35.08 -11.67
C VAL A 78 2.81 -36.32 -11.30
N THR A 79 2.25 -37.49 -11.56
CA THR A 79 2.99 -38.76 -11.46
C THR A 79 3.98 -38.83 -12.62
N GLY A 80 5.28 -38.71 -12.30
CA GLY A 80 6.37 -38.96 -13.25
C GLY A 80 6.43 -40.42 -13.67
N LYS A 81 6.70 -40.66 -14.95
CA LYS A 81 6.99 -41.98 -15.53
C LYS A 81 8.43 -42.40 -15.26
#